data_AF-A0A818IQT8-F1
#
_entry.id   AF-A0A818IQT8-F1
#
_cell.length_a   1.000
_cell.length_b   1.000
_cell.length_c   1.000
_cell.angle_alpha   90.00
_cell.angle_beta   90.00
_cell.angle_gamma   90.00
#
_symmetry.space_group_name_H-M   'P 1'
#
loop_
_entity.id
_entity.type
_entity.pdbx_description
1 polymer ?
#
loop_
_entity_poly.entity_id
_entity_poly.type
_entity_poly.pdbx_seq_one_letter_code
_entity_poly.pdbx_strand_id
1 'polypeptide(L)'
;MASGKSVEALKGTWDHVNDENMDEFMKEIGVGTAMRMMAKGIKPRIVISEDRGKWMLRSENTLKKISLEFTPNVEFDETTPDGREVKTIVRFKDGAWEHTTRDKHGKEWIATRYVNDEGQQQITCVAISSPRDSDSNERFGFHFHHGRQPTWSSKLCQNQTLAQSYLNYTRQLINTLETNGSYTQVLQKRAQSIAYFKNDNNTAFLSSNCSQFFAGLKYARKLDAQALKQQQMYENNAARLYKQILHSLLGFRFFVDDDF
;
A
#
# COMPACT_ATOMS: atom_id res chain seq x y z
N MET A 1 -5.22 -5.70 -25.45
CA MET A 1 -4.21 -5.42 -24.43
C MET A 1 -4.90 -4.65 -23.31
N ALA A 2 -4.85 -5.13 -22.07
CA ALA A 2 -5.52 -4.47 -20.95
C ALA A 2 -4.82 -3.13 -20.67
N SER A 3 -5.46 -2.02 -21.07
CA SER A 3 -5.04 -0.66 -20.75
C SER A 3 -5.34 -0.37 -19.27
N GLY A 4 -4.52 -0.91 -18.37
CA GLY A 4 -4.62 -0.62 -16.94
C GLY A 4 -4.00 0.73 -16.59
N LYS A 5 -4.51 1.39 -15.53
CA LYS A 5 -3.78 2.52 -14.90
C LYS A 5 -2.41 2.04 -14.41
N SER A 6 -1.50 2.96 -14.05
CA SER A 6 -0.16 2.61 -13.57
C SER A 6 -0.18 1.62 -12.38
N VAL A 7 0.89 0.84 -12.21
CA VAL A 7 1.01 -0.15 -11.11
C VAL A 7 0.84 0.48 -9.72
N GLU A 8 1.20 1.76 -9.58
CA GLU A 8 1.01 2.56 -8.38
C GLU A 8 -0.48 2.68 -7.98
N ALA A 9 -1.40 2.60 -8.94
CA ALA A 9 -2.84 2.63 -8.69
C ALA A 9 -3.32 1.42 -7.89
N LEU A 10 -2.58 0.29 -7.91
CA LEU A 10 -2.91 -0.91 -7.13
C LEU A 10 -2.74 -0.72 -5.62
N LYS A 11 -1.98 0.29 -5.16
CA LYS A 11 -1.78 0.55 -3.74
C LYS A 11 -3.10 0.96 -3.07
N GLY A 12 -3.43 0.32 -1.95
CA GLY A 12 -4.64 0.59 -1.18
C GLY A 12 -5.32 -0.65 -0.62
N THR A 13 -6.57 -0.47 -0.21
CA THR A 13 -7.42 -1.53 0.32
C THR A 13 -8.58 -1.80 -0.64
N TRP A 14 -8.80 -3.07 -0.93
CA TRP A 14 -9.72 -3.56 -1.93
C TRP A 14 -10.59 -4.62 -1.29
N ASP A 15 -11.91 -4.48 -1.39
CA ASP A 15 -12.85 -5.49 -0.91
C ASP A 15 -13.41 -6.27 -2.08
N HIS A 16 -13.51 -7.58 -1.91
CA HIS A 16 -14.12 -8.48 -2.88
C HIS A 16 -15.56 -8.06 -3.23
N VAL A 17 -15.86 -7.96 -4.52
CA VAL A 17 -17.21 -7.68 -5.03
C VAL A 17 -17.81 -8.94 -5.64
N ASN A 18 -17.17 -9.49 -6.68
CA ASN A 18 -17.63 -10.67 -7.39
C ASN A 18 -16.46 -11.47 -7.97
N ASP A 19 -16.74 -12.74 -8.27
CA ASP A 19 -15.81 -13.69 -8.82
C ASP A 19 -16.48 -14.62 -9.84
N GLU A 20 -15.75 -14.99 -10.92
CA GLU A 20 -16.29 -15.81 -12.02
C GLU A 20 -15.31 -16.88 -12.46
N ASN A 21 -15.66 -18.17 -12.34
CA ASN A 21 -14.86 -19.38 -12.64
C ASN A 21 -13.81 -19.81 -11.59
N MET A 22 -13.99 -19.47 -10.30
CA MET A 22 -12.98 -19.76 -9.27
C MET A 22 -12.72 -21.25 -9.10
N ASP A 23 -13.79 -22.04 -9.05
CA ASP A 23 -13.76 -23.47 -8.78
C ASP A 23 -13.06 -24.24 -9.92
N GLU A 24 -13.32 -23.85 -11.16
CA GLU A 24 -12.68 -24.44 -12.35
C GLU A 24 -11.18 -24.12 -12.38
N PHE A 25 -10.80 -22.86 -12.17
CA PHE A 25 -9.40 -22.47 -12.07
C PHE A 25 -8.68 -23.22 -10.94
N MET A 26 -9.25 -23.25 -9.73
CA MET A 26 -8.66 -23.95 -8.59
C MET A 26 -8.51 -25.46 -8.86
N LYS A 27 -9.51 -26.08 -9.51
CA LYS A 27 -9.43 -27.48 -9.93
C LYS A 27 -8.30 -27.68 -10.93
N GLU A 28 -8.22 -26.79 -11.93
CA GLU A 28 -7.19 -26.85 -12.96
C GLU A 28 -5.81 -26.73 -12.37
N ILE A 29 -5.55 -25.85 -11.39
CA ILE A 29 -4.23 -25.76 -10.72
C ILE A 29 -3.99 -26.85 -9.66
N GLY A 30 -4.93 -27.78 -9.47
CA GLY A 30 -4.76 -28.96 -8.61
C GLY A 30 -5.17 -28.78 -7.14
N VAL A 31 -5.92 -27.74 -6.80
CA VAL A 31 -6.47 -27.55 -5.45
C VAL A 31 -7.53 -28.61 -5.17
N GLY A 32 -7.44 -29.28 -4.02
CA GLY A 32 -8.39 -30.33 -3.61
C GLY A 32 -9.82 -29.83 -3.35
N THR A 33 -10.82 -30.69 -3.56
CA THR A 33 -12.26 -30.34 -3.51
C THR A 33 -12.70 -29.68 -2.21
N ALA A 34 -12.19 -30.14 -1.06
CA ALA A 34 -12.55 -29.57 0.24
C ALA A 34 -12.14 -28.09 0.34
N MET A 35 -10.92 -27.74 -0.08
CA MET A 35 -10.44 -26.36 -0.06
C MET A 35 -11.20 -25.48 -1.06
N ARG A 36 -11.56 -26.03 -2.23
CA ARG A 36 -12.38 -25.30 -3.21
C ARG A 36 -13.78 -24.97 -2.68
N MET A 37 -14.40 -25.89 -1.94
CA MET A 37 -15.69 -25.63 -1.28
C MET A 37 -15.59 -24.53 -0.22
N MET A 38 -14.52 -24.52 0.57
CA MET A 38 -14.28 -23.45 1.55
C MET A 38 -14.07 -22.10 0.85
N ALA A 39 -13.30 -22.08 -0.24
CA ALA A 39 -12.99 -20.86 -0.98
C ALA A 39 -14.23 -20.14 -1.53
N LYS A 40 -15.28 -20.86 -1.94
CA LYS A 40 -16.55 -20.26 -2.43
C LYS A 40 -17.23 -19.30 -1.45
N GLY A 41 -17.01 -19.47 -0.15
CA GLY A 41 -17.59 -18.61 0.89
C GLY A 41 -16.68 -17.46 1.31
N ILE A 42 -15.44 -17.40 0.82
CA ILE A 42 -14.44 -16.44 1.28
C ILE A 42 -14.51 -15.16 0.45
N LYS A 43 -14.74 -14.03 1.13
CA LYS A 43 -14.68 -12.70 0.54
C LYS A 43 -13.45 -11.98 1.09
N PRO A 44 -12.28 -12.09 0.45
CA PRO A 44 -11.07 -11.52 1.00
C PRO A 44 -11.04 -9.99 0.83
N ARG A 45 -10.44 -9.33 1.80
CA ARG A 45 -9.96 -7.95 1.69
C ARG A 45 -8.49 -8.00 1.31
N ILE A 46 -8.13 -7.34 0.22
CA ILE A 46 -6.74 -7.22 -0.24
C ILE A 46 -6.18 -5.85 0.17
N VAL A 47 -5.01 -5.84 0.80
CA VAL A 47 -4.26 -4.63 1.13
C VAL A 47 -2.92 -4.69 0.41
N ILE A 48 -2.65 -3.70 -0.44
CA ILE A 48 -1.39 -3.59 -1.19
C ILE A 48 -0.68 -2.32 -0.75
N SER A 49 0.58 -2.47 -0.36
CA SER A 49 1.47 -1.37 0.00
C SER A 49 2.86 -1.58 -0.56
N GLU A 50 3.64 -0.50 -0.56
CA GLU A 50 5.05 -0.53 -0.95
C GLU A 50 5.81 0.41 -0.03
N ASP A 51 7.00 -0.03 0.38
CA ASP A 51 7.98 0.78 1.09
C ASP A 51 9.37 0.54 0.50
N ARG A 52 9.96 1.60 -0.07
CA ARG A 52 11.34 1.63 -0.59
C ARG A 52 11.66 0.49 -1.57
N GLY A 53 10.72 0.18 -2.48
CA GLY A 53 10.85 -0.85 -3.50
C GLY A 53 10.41 -2.25 -3.06
N LYS A 54 10.13 -2.46 -1.76
CA LYS A 54 9.57 -3.71 -1.25
C LYS A 54 8.04 -3.62 -1.25
N TRP A 55 7.40 -4.54 -1.97
CA TRP A 55 5.95 -4.61 -2.07
C TRP A 55 5.40 -5.63 -1.08
N MET A 56 4.22 -5.33 -0.54
CA MET A 56 3.47 -6.22 0.32
C MET A 56 2.05 -6.36 -0.20
N LEU A 57 1.61 -7.61 -0.37
CA LEU A 57 0.21 -7.98 -0.57
C LEU A 57 -0.27 -8.71 0.68
N ARG A 58 -1.36 -8.24 1.26
CA ARG A 58 -2.00 -8.90 2.38
C ARG A 58 -3.44 -9.22 2.02
N SER A 59 -3.81 -10.50 2.10
CA SER A 59 -5.17 -10.99 1.97
C SER A 59 -5.72 -11.29 3.36
N GLU A 60 -6.80 -10.61 3.75
CA GLU A 60 -7.44 -10.75 5.05
C GLU A 60 -8.89 -11.22 4.86
N ASN A 61 -9.30 -12.29 5.52
CA ASN A 61 -10.70 -12.66 5.70
C ASN A 61 -10.98 -12.96 7.19
N THR A 62 -12.22 -13.30 7.54
CA THR A 62 -12.62 -13.57 8.93
C THR A 62 -11.90 -14.77 9.56
N LEU A 63 -11.33 -15.67 8.74
CA LEU A 63 -10.72 -16.93 9.16
C LEU A 63 -9.19 -16.87 9.19
N LYS A 64 -8.56 -16.17 8.25
CA LYS A 64 -7.11 -16.18 8.06
C LYS A 64 -6.62 -14.86 7.45
N LYS A 65 -5.42 -14.47 7.86
CA LYS A 65 -4.64 -13.40 7.23
C LYS A 65 -3.39 -14.01 6.61
N ILE A 66 -3.15 -13.71 5.34
CA ILE A 66 -1.99 -14.17 4.59
C ILE A 66 -1.29 -12.93 4.05
N SER A 67 0.01 -12.82 4.28
CA SER A 67 0.86 -11.73 3.77
C SER A 67 1.95 -12.29 2.90
N LEU A 68 2.23 -11.57 1.81
CA LEU A 68 3.27 -11.86 0.84
C LEU A 68 4.10 -10.59 0.69
N GLU A 69 5.41 -10.69 0.91
CA GLU A 69 6.36 -9.61 0.66
C GLU A 69 7.31 -10.02 -0.46
N PHE A 70 7.56 -9.12 -1.40
CA PHE A 70 8.44 -9.41 -2.54
C PHE A 70 9.09 -8.14 -3.09
N THR A 71 10.14 -8.36 -3.89
CA THR A 71 10.76 -7.32 -4.71
C THR A 71 10.46 -7.64 -6.18
N PRO A 72 9.97 -6.69 -6.98
CA PRO A 72 9.69 -6.95 -8.40
C PRO A 72 10.92 -7.48 -9.13
N ASN A 73 10.71 -8.43 -10.06
CA ASN A 73 11.72 -9.13 -10.85
C ASN A 73 12.70 -10.01 -10.05
N VAL A 74 12.43 -10.27 -8.77
CA VAL A 74 13.19 -11.22 -7.94
C VAL A 74 12.31 -12.43 -7.67
N GLU A 75 12.83 -13.62 -7.98
CA GLU A 75 12.15 -14.88 -7.67
C GLU A 75 12.27 -15.20 -6.18
N PHE A 76 11.21 -15.76 -5.59
CA PHE A 76 11.15 -16.15 -4.18
C PHE A 76 10.30 -17.40 -3.98
N ASP A 77 10.49 -18.07 -2.85
CA ASP A 77 9.69 -19.22 -2.44
C ASP A 77 8.39 -18.75 -1.77
N GLU A 78 7.26 -19.32 -2.19
CA GLU A 78 5.93 -19.01 -1.67
C GLU A 78 5.25 -20.30 -1.20
N THR A 79 4.49 -20.21 -0.12
CA THR A 79 3.57 -21.27 0.30
C THR A 79 2.16 -20.84 -0.02
N THR A 80 1.50 -21.55 -0.93
CA THR A 80 0.12 -21.25 -1.31
C THR A 80 -0.84 -21.52 -0.15
N PRO A 81 -2.06 -20.93 -0.14
CA PRO A 81 -3.02 -21.13 0.94
C PRO A 81 -3.40 -22.61 1.21
N ASP A 82 -3.31 -23.46 0.18
CA ASP A 82 -3.53 -24.90 0.22
C ASP A 82 -2.28 -25.71 0.58
N GLY A 83 -1.16 -25.05 0.94
CA GLY A 83 0.03 -25.67 1.51
C GLY A 83 1.06 -26.18 0.50
N ARG A 84 0.94 -25.82 -0.79
CA ARG A 84 1.96 -26.18 -1.78
C ARG A 84 3.12 -25.19 -1.74
N GLU A 85 4.33 -25.72 -1.78
CA GLU A 85 5.54 -24.92 -1.99
C GLU A 85 5.75 -24.70 -3.49
N VAL A 86 5.91 -23.43 -3.85
CA VAL A 86 6.00 -22.96 -5.23
C VAL A 86 7.09 -21.90 -5.34
N LYS A 87 7.59 -21.69 -6.56
CA LYS A 87 8.44 -20.54 -6.88
C LYS A 87 7.62 -19.48 -7.57
N THR A 88 7.84 -18.24 -7.17
CA THR A 88 7.07 -17.10 -7.62
C THR A 88 7.98 -15.98 -8.09
N ILE A 89 7.59 -15.31 -9.16
CA ILE A 89 8.16 -14.04 -9.59
C ILE A 89 7.05 -13.04 -9.92
N VAL A 90 7.21 -11.81 -9.44
CA VAL A 90 6.30 -10.71 -9.75
C VAL A 90 6.95 -9.74 -10.72
N ARG A 91 6.26 -9.42 -11.81
CA ARG A 91 6.71 -8.44 -12.81
C ARG A 91 5.66 -7.34 -12.99
N PHE A 92 6.12 -6.13 -13.25
CA PHE A 92 5.26 -5.00 -13.59
C PHE A 92 5.39 -4.71 -15.07
N LYS A 93 4.28 -4.80 -15.80
CA LYS A 93 4.23 -4.64 -17.25
C LYS A 93 2.95 -3.92 -17.65
N ASP A 94 3.08 -2.87 -18.46
CA ASP A 94 1.94 -2.12 -19.01
C ASP A 94 0.90 -1.66 -17.97
N GLY A 95 1.38 -1.25 -16.78
CA GLY A 95 0.54 -0.81 -15.66
C GLY A 95 -0.07 -1.96 -14.82
N ALA A 96 0.12 -3.21 -15.24
CA ALA A 96 -0.33 -4.39 -14.52
C ALA A 96 0.78 -5.03 -13.67
N TRP A 97 0.35 -5.76 -12.63
CA TRP A 97 1.16 -6.67 -11.85
C TRP A 97 0.89 -8.09 -12.32
N GLU A 98 1.91 -8.77 -12.84
CA GLU A 98 1.87 -10.19 -13.20
C GLU A 98 2.57 -11.02 -12.13
N HIS A 99 1.85 -11.95 -11.51
CA HIS A 99 2.33 -12.88 -10.49
C HIS A 99 2.39 -14.27 -11.11
N THR A 100 3.58 -14.64 -11.60
CA THR A 100 3.83 -15.96 -12.19
C THR A 100 4.25 -16.92 -11.10
N THR A 101 3.54 -18.04 -10.99
CA THR A 101 3.78 -19.07 -9.97
C THR A 101 4.01 -20.41 -10.64
N ARG A 102 5.04 -21.14 -10.20
CA ARG A 102 5.36 -22.48 -10.70
C ARG A 102 5.53 -23.47 -9.56
N ASP A 103 4.88 -24.63 -9.67
CA ASP A 103 5.06 -25.71 -8.71
C ASP A 103 6.26 -26.62 -9.06
N LYS A 104 6.61 -27.50 -8.12
CA LYS A 104 7.70 -28.48 -8.29
C LYS A 104 7.47 -29.51 -9.42
N HIS A 105 6.24 -29.60 -9.94
CA HIS A 105 5.86 -30.51 -11.02
C HIS A 105 5.84 -29.81 -12.39
N GLY A 106 6.26 -28.54 -12.46
CA GLY A 106 6.33 -27.77 -13.69
C GLY A 106 4.99 -27.15 -14.11
N LYS A 107 3.97 -27.23 -13.26
CA LYS A 107 2.69 -26.54 -13.50
C LYS A 107 2.85 -25.07 -13.22
N GLU A 108 2.35 -24.23 -14.12
CA GLU A 108 2.48 -22.79 -14.03
C GLU A 108 1.12 -22.10 -14.14
N TRP A 109 0.95 -21.01 -13.41
CA TRP A 109 -0.20 -20.10 -13.58
C TRP A 109 0.24 -18.66 -13.37
N ILE A 110 -0.49 -17.74 -14.01
CA ILE A 110 -0.25 -16.30 -13.95
C ILE A 110 -1.50 -15.63 -13.38
N ALA A 111 -1.32 -14.83 -12.33
CA ALA A 111 -2.33 -13.90 -11.86
C ALA A 111 -1.95 -12.47 -12.24
N THR A 112 -2.74 -11.85 -13.11
CA THR A 112 -2.55 -10.48 -13.58
C THR A 112 -3.51 -9.55 -12.84
N ARG A 113 -2.97 -8.51 -12.18
CA ARG A 113 -3.74 -7.51 -11.43
C ARG A 113 -3.59 -6.15 -12.07
N TYR A 114 -4.69 -5.45 -12.29
CA TYR A 114 -4.67 -4.07 -12.78
C TYR A 114 -5.88 -3.29 -12.23
N VAL A 115 -5.83 -1.97 -12.35
CA VAL A 115 -6.96 -1.10 -12.04
C VAL A 115 -7.58 -0.63 -13.35
N ASN A 116 -8.86 -0.91 -13.55
CA ASN A 116 -9.60 -0.48 -14.75
C ASN A 116 -9.92 1.04 -14.70
N ASP A 117 -10.51 1.55 -15.77
CA ASP A 117 -10.83 2.99 -15.88
C ASP A 117 -11.82 3.47 -14.81
N GLU A 118 -12.74 2.60 -14.40
CA GLU A 118 -13.70 2.82 -13.31
C GLU A 118 -13.05 2.83 -11.92
N GLY A 119 -11.77 2.49 -11.80
CA GLY A 119 -11.05 2.48 -10.54
C GLY A 119 -11.26 1.22 -9.70
N GLN A 120 -11.82 0.16 -10.30
CA GLN A 120 -11.93 -1.16 -9.69
C GLN A 120 -10.66 -1.97 -9.96
N GLN A 121 -10.24 -2.76 -8.98
CA GLN A 121 -9.15 -3.70 -9.20
C GLN A 121 -9.72 -4.96 -9.86
N GLN A 122 -9.10 -5.33 -10.98
CA GLN A 122 -9.35 -6.55 -11.72
C GLN A 122 -8.20 -7.51 -11.47
N ILE A 123 -8.52 -8.78 -11.24
CA ILE A 123 -7.53 -9.86 -11.16
C ILE A 123 -7.97 -10.94 -12.12
N THR A 124 -7.10 -11.30 -13.05
CA THR A 124 -7.30 -12.40 -13.98
C THR A 124 -6.27 -13.49 -13.69
N CYS A 125 -6.73 -14.70 -13.40
CA CYS A 125 -5.84 -15.86 -13.21
C CYS A 125 -5.96 -16.80 -14.41
N VAL A 126 -4.82 -17.26 -14.94
CA VAL A 126 -4.75 -18.19 -16.07
C VAL A 126 -3.78 -19.32 -15.74
N ALA A 127 -4.22 -20.57 -15.85
CA ALA A 127 -3.35 -21.73 -15.79
C ALA A 127 -2.69 -21.97 -17.15
N ILE A 128 -1.39 -22.26 -17.16
CA ILE A 128 -0.66 -22.57 -18.39
C ILE A 128 -0.62 -24.09 -18.53
N SER A 129 -1.38 -24.62 -19.48
CA SER A 129 -1.30 -26.04 -19.85
C SER A 129 -0.06 -26.29 -20.73
N SER A 130 0.44 -27.54 -20.72
CA SER A 130 1.62 -27.95 -21.48
C SER A 130 1.39 -27.78 -23.01
N PRO A 131 2.43 -27.59 -23.85
CA PRO A 131 2.30 -27.12 -25.25
C PRO A 131 1.59 -28.05 -26.26
N ARG A 132 0.91 -29.12 -25.83
CA ARG A 132 0.35 -30.14 -26.73
C ARG A 132 -0.96 -29.77 -27.42
N ASP A 133 -1.63 -28.70 -27.01
CA ASP A 133 -2.82 -28.18 -27.71
C ASP A 133 -2.61 -26.71 -28.10
N SER A 134 -2.00 -26.50 -29.27
CA SER A 134 -1.67 -25.20 -29.84
C SER A 134 -2.87 -24.32 -30.26
N ASP A 135 -4.09 -24.70 -29.89
CA ASP A 135 -5.34 -24.00 -30.24
C ASP A 135 -6.25 -23.70 -29.03
N SER A 136 -5.76 -23.84 -27.79
CA SER A 136 -6.57 -23.65 -26.57
C SER A 136 -5.94 -22.76 -25.50
N ASN A 137 -5.19 -21.72 -25.91
CA ASN A 137 -4.67 -20.69 -25.00
C ASN A 137 -5.76 -19.90 -24.23
N GLU A 138 -7.03 -20.21 -24.47
CA GLU A 138 -8.16 -19.85 -23.63
C GLU A 138 -8.74 -21.12 -23.01
N ARG A 139 -8.50 -21.38 -21.72
CA ARG A 139 -9.45 -22.12 -20.88
C ARG A 139 -9.06 -21.98 -19.41
N PHE A 140 -10.02 -21.56 -18.60
CA PHE A 140 -9.95 -21.31 -17.15
C PHE A 140 -9.32 -19.98 -16.74
N GLY A 141 -9.80 -18.90 -17.35
CA GLY A 141 -9.68 -17.55 -16.82
C GLY A 141 -10.64 -17.33 -15.66
N PHE A 142 -10.13 -16.87 -14.53
CA PHE A 142 -10.94 -16.48 -13.37
C PHE A 142 -10.81 -14.98 -13.13
N HIS A 143 -11.94 -14.27 -13.05
CA HIS A 143 -11.98 -12.82 -12.85
C HIS A 143 -12.47 -12.45 -11.46
N PHE A 144 -11.70 -11.64 -10.75
CA PHE A 144 -12.20 -10.95 -9.56
C PHE A 144 -12.43 -9.47 -9.83
N HIS A 145 -13.56 -8.98 -9.37
CA HIS A 145 -13.84 -7.56 -9.22
C HIS A 145 -13.65 -7.18 -7.76
N HIS A 146 -12.74 -6.25 -7.49
CA HIS A 146 -12.61 -5.66 -6.16
C HIS A 146 -12.94 -4.17 -6.21
N GLY A 147 -13.85 -3.77 -5.33
CA GLY A 147 -14.17 -2.37 -5.08
C GLY A 147 -13.09 -1.77 -4.19
N ARG A 148 -12.54 -0.61 -4.58
CA ARG A 148 -11.64 0.12 -3.69
C ARG A 148 -12.43 0.57 -2.48
N GLN A 149 -11.98 0.22 -1.28
CA GLN A 149 -12.58 0.80 -0.07
C GLN A 149 -12.42 2.32 -0.15
N PRO A 150 -13.51 3.10 0.02
CA PRO A 150 -13.38 4.54 0.08
C PRO A 150 -12.50 4.87 1.27
N THR A 151 -11.42 5.60 1.01
CA THR A 151 -10.52 6.08 2.06
C THR A 151 -11.34 6.87 3.08
N TRP A 152 -10.85 6.99 4.32
CA TRP A 152 -11.53 7.80 5.34
C TRP A 152 -11.81 9.23 4.81
N SER A 153 -10.91 9.80 4.02
CA SER A 153 -11.09 11.09 3.36
C SER A 153 -12.23 11.07 2.33
N SER A 154 -12.35 10.00 1.54
CA SER A 154 -13.47 9.83 0.60
C SER A 154 -14.81 9.70 1.32
N LYS A 155 -14.86 8.98 2.45
CA LYS A 155 -16.06 8.89 3.30
C LYS A 155 -16.46 10.25 3.88
N LEU A 156 -15.47 11.07 4.28
CA LEU A 156 -15.73 12.46 4.68
C LEU A 156 -16.29 13.28 3.52
N CYS A 157 -15.74 13.15 2.32
CA CYS A 157 -16.20 13.89 1.15
C CYS A 157 -17.62 13.54 0.70
N GLN A 158 -18.14 12.38 1.08
CA GLN A 158 -19.52 11.97 0.77
C GLN A 158 -20.56 12.65 1.68
N ASN A 159 -20.14 13.25 2.80
CA ASN A 159 -21.04 13.91 3.75
C ASN A 159 -20.47 15.27 4.17
N GLN A 160 -21.03 16.33 3.61
CA GLN A 160 -20.56 17.71 3.84
C GLN A 160 -20.62 18.13 5.32
N THR A 161 -21.64 17.69 6.06
CA THR A 161 -21.76 17.97 7.51
C THR A 161 -20.64 17.29 8.30
N LEU A 162 -20.31 16.05 7.94
CA LEU A 162 -19.22 15.30 8.56
C LEU A 162 -17.86 15.92 8.23
N ALA A 163 -17.65 16.35 6.98
CA ALA A 163 -16.45 17.07 6.55
C ALA A 163 -16.27 18.39 7.32
N GLN A 164 -17.34 19.19 7.44
CA GLN A 164 -17.29 20.44 8.20
C GLN A 164 -17.00 20.20 9.68
N SER A 165 -17.62 19.17 10.27
CA SER A 165 -17.36 18.77 11.66
C SER A 165 -15.88 18.39 11.84
N TYR A 166 -15.32 17.59 10.93
CA TYR A 166 -13.89 17.24 10.93
C TYR A 166 -12.99 18.48 10.91
N LEU A 167 -13.27 19.45 10.03
CA LEU A 167 -12.51 20.69 9.96
C LEU A 167 -12.58 21.50 11.26
N ASN A 168 -13.80 21.70 11.78
CA ASN A 168 -14.02 22.48 12.99
C ASN A 168 -13.33 21.86 14.19
N TYR A 169 -13.51 20.56 14.42
CA TYR A 169 -12.83 19.85 15.51
C TYR A 169 -11.31 19.89 15.38
N THR A 170 -10.78 19.76 14.16
CA THR A 170 -9.33 19.81 13.92
C THR A 170 -8.77 21.21 14.23
N ARG A 171 -9.44 22.28 13.78
CA ARG A 171 -9.03 23.66 14.09
C ARG A 171 -9.10 23.96 15.59
N GLN A 172 -10.17 23.52 16.25
CA GLN A 172 -10.33 23.69 17.70
C GLN A 172 -9.21 22.97 18.46
N LEU A 173 -8.87 21.74 18.07
CA LEU A 173 -7.77 20.98 18.66
C LEU A 173 -6.43 21.68 18.45
N ILE A 174 -6.14 22.14 17.22
CA ILE A 174 -4.92 22.91 16.92
C ILE A 174 -4.81 24.13 17.84
N ASN A 175 -5.87 24.94 17.93
CA ASN A 175 -5.87 26.13 18.77
C ASN A 175 -5.64 25.79 20.25
N THR A 176 -6.29 24.73 20.75
CA THR A 176 -6.12 24.25 22.12
C THR A 176 -4.68 23.80 22.41
N LEU A 177 -4.07 23.07 21.47
CA LEU A 177 -2.70 22.60 21.62
C LEU A 177 -1.69 23.76 21.60
N GLU A 178 -1.94 24.79 20.79
CA GLU A 178 -1.10 25.99 20.72
C GLU A 178 -1.19 26.82 22.01
N THR A 179 -2.38 26.98 22.58
CA THR A 179 -2.57 27.74 23.83
C THR A 179 -1.96 27.04 25.05
N ASN A 180 -1.92 25.71 25.05
CA ASN A 180 -1.47 24.94 26.22
C ASN A 180 0.07 24.85 26.35
N GLY A 181 0.85 25.24 25.34
CA GLY A 181 2.33 25.31 25.36
C GLY A 181 3.09 23.97 25.48
N SER A 182 2.47 22.93 26.04
CA SER A 182 3.05 21.62 26.34
C SER A 182 3.35 20.76 25.09
N TYR A 183 2.78 21.14 23.94
CA TYR A 183 2.89 20.38 22.69
C TYR A 183 3.73 21.06 21.61
N THR A 184 4.52 22.07 21.96
CA THR A 184 5.28 22.90 21.01
C THR A 184 6.13 22.07 20.04
N GLN A 185 6.82 21.03 20.52
CA GLN A 185 7.63 20.15 19.66
C GLN A 185 6.78 19.34 18.66
N VAL A 186 5.58 18.91 19.06
CA VAL A 186 4.65 18.18 18.19
C VAL A 186 4.09 19.11 17.11
N LEU A 187 3.76 20.34 17.49
CA LEU A 187 3.24 21.37 16.59
C LEU A 187 4.31 21.81 15.57
N GLN A 188 5.57 21.99 16.01
CA GLN A 188 6.69 22.30 15.12
C GLN A 188 6.88 21.23 14.03
N LYS A 189 6.77 19.94 14.39
CA LYS A 189 6.87 18.82 13.44
C LYS A 189 5.70 18.76 12.43
N ARG A 190 4.66 19.58 12.61
CA ARG A 190 3.43 19.61 11.79
C ARG A 190 3.10 21.01 11.27
N ALA A 191 4.07 21.91 11.23
CA ALA A 191 3.85 23.32 10.91
C ALA A 191 3.14 23.53 9.56
N GLN A 192 3.49 22.77 8.53
CA GLN A 192 2.88 22.89 7.20
C GLN A 192 1.44 22.38 7.21
N SER A 193 1.19 21.24 7.87
CA SER A 193 -0.18 20.72 8.04
C SER A 193 -1.07 21.71 8.82
N ILE A 194 -0.54 22.32 9.89
CA ILE A 194 -1.26 23.30 10.70
C ILE A 194 -1.60 24.55 9.88
N ALA A 195 -0.61 25.10 9.17
CA ALA A 195 -0.83 26.25 8.28
C ALA A 195 -1.88 25.92 7.19
N TYR A 196 -1.86 24.70 6.67
CA TYR A 196 -2.85 24.24 5.68
C TYR A 196 -4.27 24.24 6.24
N PHE A 197 -4.48 23.73 7.47
CA PHE A 197 -5.79 23.73 8.13
C PHE A 197 -6.28 25.13 8.52
N LYS A 198 -5.37 26.05 8.85
CA LYS A 198 -5.72 27.43 9.24
C LYS A 198 -6.03 28.34 8.05
N ASN A 199 -5.54 28.01 6.85
CA ASN A 199 -5.78 28.82 5.66
C ASN A 199 -7.20 28.62 5.13
N ASP A 200 -8.02 29.68 5.16
CA ASP A 200 -9.42 29.61 4.74
C ASP A 200 -9.61 29.26 3.26
N ASN A 201 -8.71 29.71 2.37
CA ASN A 201 -8.75 29.35 0.95
C ASN A 201 -8.56 27.85 0.74
N ASN A 202 -7.63 27.25 1.50
CA ASN A 202 -7.43 25.80 1.44
C ASN A 202 -8.67 25.08 1.96
N THR A 203 -9.25 25.55 3.06
CA THR A 203 -10.42 24.89 3.65
C THR A 203 -11.71 25.08 2.86
N ALA A 204 -11.81 26.12 2.02
CA ALA A 204 -12.90 26.29 1.06
C ALA A 204 -12.95 25.16 0.02
N PHE A 205 -11.83 24.47 -0.24
CA PHE A 205 -11.85 23.26 -1.05
C PHE A 205 -12.61 22.12 -0.39
N LEU A 206 -12.73 22.07 0.94
CA LEU A 206 -13.44 20.96 1.58
C LEU A 206 -14.93 20.93 1.20
N SER A 207 -15.55 22.09 0.99
CA SER A 207 -16.94 22.22 0.57
C SER A 207 -17.14 22.21 -0.95
N SER A 208 -16.18 22.72 -1.73
CA SER A 208 -16.30 22.86 -3.19
C SER A 208 -15.60 21.76 -3.99
N ASN A 209 -14.46 21.26 -3.51
CA ASN A 209 -13.65 20.22 -4.14
C ASN A 209 -12.89 19.39 -3.10
N CYS A 210 -13.64 18.55 -2.38
CA CYS A 210 -13.13 17.85 -1.19
C CYS A 210 -11.90 16.95 -1.49
N SER A 211 -11.81 16.38 -2.70
CA SER A 211 -10.65 15.59 -3.11
C SER A 211 -9.38 16.44 -3.21
N GLN A 212 -9.51 17.69 -3.71
CA GLN A 212 -8.41 18.67 -3.80
C GLN A 212 -7.93 19.10 -2.41
N PHE A 213 -8.85 19.29 -1.46
CA PHE A 213 -8.48 19.56 -0.05
C PHE A 213 -7.57 18.45 0.50
N PHE A 214 -7.96 17.19 0.36
CA PHE A 214 -7.17 16.08 0.90
C PHE A 214 -5.88 15.82 0.12
N ALA A 215 -5.83 16.12 -1.18
CA ALA A 215 -4.60 16.10 -1.94
C ALA A 215 -3.59 17.15 -1.43
N GLY A 216 -4.05 18.38 -1.19
CA GLY A 216 -3.24 19.45 -0.62
C GLY A 216 -2.78 19.13 0.81
N LEU A 217 -3.66 18.58 1.66
CA LEU A 217 -3.28 18.13 3.00
C LEU A 217 -2.22 17.02 2.97
N LYS A 218 -2.33 16.07 2.03
CA LYS A 218 -1.31 15.02 1.84
C LYS A 218 0.04 15.63 1.43
N TYR A 219 0.02 16.66 0.59
CA TYR A 219 1.22 17.39 0.20
C TYR A 219 1.85 18.14 1.39
N ALA A 220 1.06 18.86 2.19
CA ALA A 220 1.54 19.53 3.41
C ALA A 220 2.22 18.55 4.39
N ARG A 221 1.63 17.35 4.59
CA ARG A 221 2.22 16.29 5.40
C ARG A 221 3.54 15.75 4.85
N LYS A 222 3.72 15.73 3.52
CA LYS A 222 5.00 15.35 2.90
C LYS A 222 6.07 16.40 3.19
N LEU A 223 5.72 17.69 3.13
CA LEU A 223 6.64 18.77 3.46
C LEU A 223 7.07 18.71 4.93
N ASP A 224 6.12 18.46 5.86
CA ASP A 224 6.45 18.22 7.28
C ASP A 224 7.46 17.07 7.45
N ALA A 225 7.25 15.95 6.74
CA ALA A 225 8.14 14.79 6.80
C ALA A 225 9.53 15.08 6.20
N GLN A 226 9.60 15.90 5.15
CA GLN A 226 10.88 16.33 4.55
C GLN A 226 11.64 17.26 5.49
N ALA A 227 10.96 18.23 6.12
CA ALA A 227 11.57 19.13 7.08
C ALA A 227 12.15 18.35 8.29
N LEU A 228 11.42 17.35 8.79
CA LEU A 228 11.91 16.50 9.88
C LEU A 228 13.18 15.73 9.49
N LYS A 229 13.23 15.17 8.28
CA LYS A 229 14.42 14.48 7.77
C LYS A 229 15.61 15.42 7.64
N GLN A 230 15.37 16.65 7.16
CA GLN A 230 16.41 17.66 7.01
C GLN A 230 16.95 18.09 8.37
N GLN A 231 16.08 18.31 9.36
CA GLN A 231 16.48 18.60 10.73
C GLN A 231 17.37 17.50 11.30
N GLN A 232 16.95 16.23 11.18
CA GLN A 232 17.72 15.09 11.67
C GLN A 232 19.09 14.96 10.98
N MET A 233 19.15 15.28 9.68
CA MET A 233 20.43 15.33 8.96
C MET A 233 21.37 16.41 9.53
N TYR A 234 20.86 17.61 9.85
CA TYR A 234 21.67 18.66 10.47
C TYR A 234 22.14 18.28 11.88
N GLU A 235 21.27 17.69 12.70
CA GLU A 235 21.62 17.21 14.04
C GLU A 235 22.73 16.15 13.98
N ASN A 236 22.60 15.17 13.08
CA ASN A 236 23.64 14.15 12.86
C ASN A 236 24.97 14.76 12.38
N ASN A 237 24.91 15.75 11.48
CA ASN A 237 26.10 16.45 11.01
C ASN A 237 26.77 17.25 12.14
N ALA A 238 25.99 17.92 12.99
CA ALA A 238 26.49 18.66 14.14
C ALA A 238 27.13 17.72 15.18
N ALA A 239 26.49 16.61 15.52
CA ALA A 239 27.04 15.60 16.42
C ALA A 239 28.37 15.03 15.89
N ARG A 240 28.45 14.77 14.57
CA ARG A 240 29.69 14.33 13.91
C ARG A 240 30.79 15.38 14.01
N LEU A 241 30.49 16.65 13.74
CA LEU A 241 31.46 17.74 13.86
C LEU A 241 31.93 17.93 15.30
N TYR A 242 31.02 17.85 16.27
CA TYR A 242 31.34 17.91 17.69
C TYR A 242 32.29 16.78 18.10
N LYS A 243 32.03 15.53 17.67
CA LYS A 243 32.92 14.38 17.90
C LYS A 243 34.30 14.59 17.25
N GLN A 244 34.36 15.18 16.06
CA GLN A 244 35.63 15.53 15.39
C GLN A 244 36.43 16.59 16.17
N ILE A 245 35.76 17.62 16.69
CA ILE A 245 36.38 18.67 17.51
C ILE A 245 36.91 18.08 18.82
N LEU A 246 36.13 17.23 19.51
CA LEU A 246 36.59 16.56 20.73
C LEU A 246 37.81 15.68 20.46
N HIS A 247 37.81 14.91 19.37
CA HIS A 247 38.97 14.11 18.96
C HIS A 247 40.22 14.96 18.69
N SER A 248 40.07 16.13 18.05
CA SER A 248 41.21 16.99 17.74
C SER A 248 41.77 17.72 18.97
N LEU A 249 40.91 18.07 19.93
CA LEU A 249 41.32 18.76 21.16
C LEU A 249 41.89 17.84 22.23
N LEU A 250 41.33 16.64 22.42
CA LEU A 250 41.70 15.72 23.51
C LEU A 250 42.74 14.66 23.08
N GLY A 251 43.02 14.55 21.79
CA GLY A 251 43.90 13.53 21.24
C GLY A 251 43.29 12.12 21.30
N PHE A 252 43.82 11.20 20.48
CA PHE A 252 43.28 9.85 20.21
C PHE A 252 43.09 8.90 21.42
N ARG A 253 43.39 9.33 22.65
CA ARG A 253 43.49 8.43 23.83
C ARG A 253 42.36 8.52 24.86
N PHE A 254 41.41 9.43 24.71
CA PHE A 254 40.23 9.46 25.57
C PHE A 254 39.04 8.87 24.82
N PHE A 255 38.60 7.67 25.23
CA PHE A 255 37.30 7.12 24.85
C PHE A 255 36.23 8.05 25.42
N VAL A 256 35.55 8.79 24.54
CA VAL A 256 34.31 9.48 24.90
C VAL A 256 33.22 8.42 24.76
N ASP A 257 32.69 7.93 25.89
CA ASP A 257 31.57 6.99 25.90
C ASP A 257 30.35 7.61 25.17
N ASP A 258 29.61 6.77 24.43
CA ASP A 258 28.49 7.14 23.54
C ASP A 258 27.18 7.46 24.32
N ASP A 259 27.26 8.12 25.48
CA ASP A 259 26.10 8.47 26.33
C ASP A 259 25.60 9.92 26.13
N PHE A 260 25.39 10.35 24.87
CA PHE A 260 24.67 11.60 24.55
C PHE A 260 23.73 11.46 23.35
#